data_AF-A0A379U336-F1
#
_entry.id   AF-A0A379U336-F1
#
_cell.length_a   1.000
_cell.length_b   1.000
_cell.length_c   1.000
_cell.angle_alpha   90.00
_cell.angle_beta   90.00
_cell.angle_gamma   90.00
#
_symmetry.space_group_name_H-M   'P 1'
#
loop_
_entity.id
_entity.type
_entity.pdbx_description
1 polymer ?
#
loop_
_entity_poly.entity_id
_entity_poly.type
_entity_poly.pdbx_seq_one_letter_code
_entity_poly.pdbx_strand_id
1 'polypeptide(L)'
;MVASDAALLASGTAALECMLAKCPMVVGYRMKPFTFWLAKRLVKTEYVSLPNLLAGRELVKELLQEECEPQKLAEALLPLLANGKTSHAMHDTFRELHQQIRCNADEQAADAVLELAQ
;
A
#
# COMPACT_ATOMS: atom_id res chain seq x y z
N MET A 1 -0.64 13.20 -3.92
CA MET A 1 0.17 12.35 -3.03
C MET A 1 1.44 13.07 -2.61
N VAL A 2 2.32 13.48 -3.54
CA VAL A 2 3.60 14.15 -3.19
C VAL A 2 3.44 15.42 -2.34
N ALA A 3 2.38 16.21 -2.55
CA ALA A 3 2.13 17.44 -1.80
C ALA A 3 1.37 17.22 -0.47
N SER A 4 1.04 15.98 -0.10
CA SER A 4 0.14 15.66 1.02
C SER A 4 0.92 15.11 2.21
N ASP A 5 0.58 15.54 3.42
CA ASP A 5 1.20 15.03 4.67
C ASP A 5 0.75 13.60 5.00
N ALA A 6 -0.48 13.23 4.62
CA ALA A 6 -0.99 11.87 4.65
C ALA A 6 -2.07 11.66 3.57
N ALA A 7 -2.34 10.40 3.22
CA ALA A 7 -3.37 10.02 2.26
C ALA A 7 -4.35 8.97 2.81
N LEU A 8 -5.63 9.09 2.46
CA LEU A 8 -6.63 8.04 2.64
C LEU A 8 -6.99 7.45 1.27
N LEU A 9 -6.83 6.14 1.12
CA LEU A 9 -6.91 5.48 -0.20
C LEU A 9 -7.87 4.29 -0.18
N ALA A 10 -8.60 4.10 -1.28
CA ALA A 10 -9.47 2.94 -1.48
C ALA A 10 -8.82 1.83 -2.32
N SER A 11 -7.98 2.20 -3.30
CA SER A 11 -7.38 1.23 -4.23
C SER A 11 -6.02 0.72 -3.77
N GLY A 12 -5.79 -0.59 -3.89
CA GLY A 12 -4.49 -1.21 -3.65
C GLY A 12 -3.39 -0.78 -4.62
N THR A 13 -3.73 -0.42 -5.87
CA THR A 13 -2.75 0.11 -6.84
C THR A 13 -2.37 1.56 -6.54
N ALA A 14 -3.33 2.37 -6.10
CA ALA A 14 -3.06 3.73 -5.64
C ALA A 14 -2.20 3.74 -4.36
N ALA A 15 -2.32 2.69 -3.52
CA ALA A 15 -1.45 2.52 -2.36
C ALA A 15 0.02 2.31 -2.76
N LEU A 16 0.30 1.58 -3.85
CA LEU A 16 1.67 1.47 -4.36
C LEU A 16 2.19 2.83 -4.86
N GLU A 17 1.40 3.55 -5.66
CA GLU A 17 1.78 4.88 -6.14
C GLU A 17 2.06 5.85 -4.98
N CYS A 18 1.24 5.80 -3.93
CA CYS A 18 1.41 6.62 -2.73
C CYS A 18 2.70 6.26 -1.96
N MET A 19 3.05 4.97 -1.89
CA MET A 19 4.30 4.51 -1.30
C MET A 19 5.49 5.00 -2.12
N LEU A 20 5.40 4.98 -3.46
CA LEU A 20 6.42 5.54 -4.35
C LEU A 20 6.57 7.05 -4.16
N ALA A 21 5.48 7.76 -3.91
CA ALA A 21 5.47 9.18 -3.53
C ALA A 21 5.95 9.46 -2.10
N LYS A 22 6.21 8.42 -1.28
CA LYS A 22 6.61 8.50 0.12
C LYS A 22 5.59 9.19 1.03
N CYS A 23 4.32 9.21 0.62
CA CYS A 23 3.26 9.82 1.40
C CYS A 23 2.66 8.77 2.36
N PRO A 24 2.74 8.97 3.70
CA PRO A 24 2.10 8.12 4.70
C PRO A 24 0.61 7.92 4.38
N MET A 25 0.07 6.72 4.65
CA MET A 25 -1.30 6.42 4.23
C MET A 25 -2.07 5.51 5.18
N VAL A 26 -3.39 5.62 5.08
CA VAL A 26 -4.38 4.66 5.58
C VAL A 26 -5.16 4.14 4.38
N VAL A 27 -5.48 2.85 4.37
CA VAL A 27 -6.30 2.22 3.33
C VAL A 27 -7.68 1.91 3.91
N GLY A 28 -8.72 2.50 3.34
CA GLY A 28 -10.10 2.28 3.74
C GLY A 28 -10.92 1.76 2.57
N TYR A 29 -11.54 0.59 2.72
CA TYR A 29 -12.35 0.01 1.64
C TYR A 29 -13.65 -0.63 2.13
N ARG A 30 -14.77 -0.32 1.46
CA ARG A 30 -16.07 -0.94 1.71
C ARG A 30 -16.72 -1.38 0.41
N MET A 31 -16.98 -2.67 0.29
CA MET A 31 -17.68 -3.30 -0.84
C MET A 31 -18.89 -4.10 -0.37
N LYS A 32 -19.74 -4.51 -1.32
CA LYS A 32 -20.93 -5.32 -1.03
C LYS A 32 -20.52 -6.59 -0.26
N PRO A 33 -21.19 -6.95 0.85
CA PRO A 33 -20.78 -8.07 1.70
C PRO A 33 -20.61 -9.40 0.95
N PHE A 34 -21.49 -9.69 0.00
CA PHE A 34 -21.40 -10.89 -0.85
C PHE A 34 -20.15 -10.90 -1.72
N THR A 35 -19.82 -9.77 -2.35
CA THR A 35 -18.61 -9.61 -3.17
C THR A 35 -17.36 -9.77 -2.31
N PHE A 36 -17.34 -9.17 -1.11
CA PHE A 36 -16.22 -9.31 -0.17
C PHE A 36 -16.03 -10.76 0.28
N TRP A 37 -17.12 -11.45 0.61
CA TRP A 37 -17.08 -12.85 1.03
C TRP A 37 -16.49 -13.76 -0.07
N LEU A 38 -16.91 -13.55 -1.32
CA LEU A 38 -16.37 -14.28 -2.47
C LEU A 38 -14.90 -13.93 -2.71
N ALA A 39 -14.55 -12.64 -2.69
CA ALA A 39 -13.18 -12.17 -2.88
C ALA A 39 -12.25 -12.72 -1.80
N LYS A 40 -12.65 -12.67 -0.53
CA LYS A 40 -11.87 -13.21 0.59
C LYS A 40 -11.61 -14.72 0.47
N ARG A 41 -12.52 -15.47 -0.16
CA ARG A 41 -12.34 -16.91 -0.40
C ARG A 41 -11.43 -17.21 -1.59
N LEU A 42 -11.34 -16.29 -2.54
CA LEU A 42 -10.47 -16.39 -3.72
C LEU A 42 -9.06 -15.85 -3.47
N VAL A 43 -8.94 -14.78 -2.68
CA VAL A 43 -7.70 -14.11 -2.34
C VAL A 43 -7.00 -14.87 -1.21
N LYS A 44 -5.76 -15.30 -1.46
CA LYS A 44 -4.95 -16.06 -0.49
C LYS A 44 -4.04 -15.19 0.37
N THR A 45 -4.02 -13.88 0.13
CA THR A 45 -3.12 -12.96 0.81
C THR A 45 -3.74 -12.43 2.09
N GLU A 46 -2.91 -12.22 3.12
CA GLU A 46 -3.37 -11.65 4.40
C GLU A 46 -3.68 -10.15 4.31
N TYR A 47 -3.07 -9.47 3.33
CA TYR A 47 -3.21 -8.03 3.11
C TYR A 47 -3.82 -7.74 1.74
N VAL A 48 -4.50 -6.59 1.64
CA VAL A 48 -5.10 -6.10 0.39
C VAL A 48 -4.22 -5.06 -0.30
N SER A 49 -3.46 -4.27 0.47
CA SER A 49 -2.61 -3.22 -0.08
C SER A 49 -1.23 -3.74 -0.50
N LEU A 50 -0.73 -3.25 -1.63
CA LEU A 50 0.59 -3.62 -2.14
C LEU A 50 1.74 -3.26 -1.17
N PRO A 51 1.73 -2.13 -0.43
CA PRO A 51 2.77 -1.85 0.56
C PRO A 51 2.86 -2.91 1.66
N ASN A 52 1.72 -3.42 2.16
CA ASN A 52 1.71 -4.46 3.18
C ASN A 52 2.16 -5.81 2.64
N LEU A 53 1.78 -6.13 1.39
CA LEU A 53 2.26 -7.34 0.71
C LEU A 53 3.78 -7.32 0.50
N LEU A 54 4.34 -6.19 0.08
CA LEU A 54 5.79 -6.02 -0.06
C LEU A 54 6.50 -6.07 1.30
N ALA A 55 5.90 -5.49 2.35
CA ALA A 55 6.48 -5.47 3.68
C ALA A 55 6.36 -6.82 4.43
N GLY A 56 5.45 -7.70 4.00
CA GLY A 56 5.12 -8.94 4.71
C GLY A 56 4.48 -8.74 6.08
N ARG A 57 4.00 -7.52 6.38
CA ARG A 57 3.37 -7.13 7.65
C ARG A 57 2.40 -5.97 7.45
N GLU A 58 1.53 -5.71 8.43
CA GLU A 58 0.71 -4.50 8.45
C GLU A 58 1.61 -3.26 8.66
N LEU A 59 2.06 -2.67 7.56
CA LEU A 59 2.83 -1.42 7.51
C LEU A 59 1.89 -0.20 7.45
N VAL A 60 0.88 -0.27 6.58
CA VAL A 60 -0.19 0.71 6.46
C VAL A 60 -1.46 0.14 7.08
N LYS A 61 -2.21 0.97 7.81
CA LYS A 61 -3.45 0.51 8.44
C LYS A 61 -4.49 0.23 7.37
N GLU A 62 -5.00 -1.00 7.34
CA GLU A 62 -6.10 -1.41 6.47
C GLU A 62 -7.39 -1.47 7.30
N LEU A 63 -8.37 -0.64 6.97
CA LEU A 63 -9.69 -0.60 7.59
C LEU A 63 -10.71 -1.07 6.55
N LEU A 64 -11.09 -2.34 6.64
CA LEU A 64 -11.92 -3.01 5.62
C LEU A 64 -13.33 -3.26 6.13
N GLN A 65 -14.31 -3.16 5.22
CA GLN A 65 -15.72 -3.47 5.50
C GLN A 65 -16.27 -2.68 6.70
N GLU A 66 -16.59 -3.35 7.80
CA GLU A 66 -17.15 -2.75 9.02
C GLU A 66 -16.10 -1.96 9.82
N GLU A 67 -14.81 -2.11 9.52
CA GLU A 67 -13.76 -1.29 10.11
C GLU A 67 -13.56 0.03 9.34
N CYS A 68 -14.06 0.11 8.10
CA CYS A 68 -14.03 1.30 7.27
C CYS A 68 -15.10 2.32 7.72
N GLU A 69 -15.03 2.74 8.98
CA GLU A 69 -15.95 3.69 9.62
C GLU A 69 -15.27 5.05 9.79
N PRO A 70 -16.00 6.18 9.67
CA PRO A 70 -15.42 7.52 9.72
C PRO A 70 -14.54 7.78 10.95
N GLN A 71 -14.98 7.34 12.13
CA GLN A 71 -14.23 7.52 13.38
C GLN A 71 -12.89 6.79 13.34
N LYS A 72 -12.89 5.50 12.96
CA LYS A 72 -11.67 4.68 12.86
C LYS A 72 -10.70 5.21 11.81
N LEU A 73 -11.22 5.67 10.68
CA LEU A 73 -10.41 6.28 9.62
C LEU A 73 -9.72 7.56 10.13
N ALA A 74 -10.47 8.43 10.82
CA ALA A 74 -9.91 9.64 11.41
C ALA A 74 -8.85 9.33 12.47
N GLU A 75 -9.14 8.40 13.38
CA GLU A 75 -8.20 7.96 14.43
C GLU A 75 -6.90 7.40 13.84
N ALA A 76 -6.99 6.65 12.73
CA ALA A 76 -5.81 6.11 12.05
C ALA A 76 -5.00 7.18 11.30
N LEU A 77 -5.66 8.22 10.78
CA LEU A 77 -5.02 9.30 10.02
C LEU A 77 -4.34 10.35 10.91
N LEU A 78 -4.91 10.66 12.07
CA LEU A 78 -4.42 11.74 12.94
C LEU A 78 -2.93 11.60 13.32
N PRO A 79 -2.41 10.41 13.70
CA PRO A 79 -0.98 10.24 13.99
C PRO A 79 -0.06 10.47 12.78
N LEU A 80 -0.56 10.25 11.57
CA LEU A 80 0.19 10.45 10.33
C LEU A 80 0.23 11.95 9.98
N LEU A 81 -0.91 12.63 10.08
CA LEU A 81 -1.05 14.08 9.86
C LEU A 81 -0.27 14.93 10.87
N ALA A 82 -0.01 14.40 12.07
CA ALA A 82 0.81 15.08 13.07
C ALA A 82 2.28 15.26 12.63
N ASN A 83 2.69 14.67 11.50
CA ASN A 83 4.05 14.72 10.94
C ASN A 83 5.15 14.40 11.97
N GLY A 84 4.83 13.48 12.88
CA GLY A 84 5.70 13.10 13.99
C GLY A 84 6.59 11.91 13.64
N LYS A 85 7.07 11.21 14.69
CA LYS A 85 7.94 10.03 14.52
C LYS A 85 7.29 8.91 13.70
N THR A 86 5.98 8.70 13.85
CA THR A 86 5.22 7.67 13.13
C THR A 86 5.24 7.90 11.62
N SER A 87 5.02 9.15 11.19
CA SER A 87 5.09 9.54 9.78
C SER A 87 6.48 9.29 9.20
N HIS A 88 7.53 9.76 9.90
CA HIS A 88 8.92 9.59 9.46
C HIS A 88 9.33 8.11 9.35
N ALA A 89 8.99 7.28 10.35
CA ALA A 89 9.30 5.86 10.31
C ALA A 89 8.62 5.14 9.13
N MET A 90 7.36 5.50 8.83
CA MET A 90 6.64 4.98 7.67
C MET A 90 7.28 5.45 6.36
N HIS A 91 7.64 6.74 6.27
CA HIS A 91 8.30 7.32 5.13
C HIS A 91 9.64 6.64 4.82
N ASP A 92 10.44 6.35 5.85
CA ASP A 92 11.73 5.66 5.70
C ASP A 92 11.52 4.21 5.24
N THR A 93 10.53 3.50 5.82
CA THR A 93 10.17 2.15 5.35
C THR A 93 9.72 2.19 3.88
N PHE A 94 8.94 3.20 3.46
CA PHE A 94 8.55 3.35 2.06
C PHE A 94 9.73 3.64 1.13
N ARG A 95 10.77 4.32 1.63
CA ARG A 95 12.04 4.50 0.91
C ARG A 95 12.76 3.17 0.70
N GLU A 96 12.85 2.35 1.73
CA GLU A 96 13.45 1.02 1.65
C GLU A 96 12.70 0.12 0.66
N LEU A 97 11.38 0.02 0.79
CA LEU A 97 10.55 -0.78 -0.12
C LEU A 97 10.66 -0.29 -1.57
N HIS A 98 10.68 1.02 -1.80
CA HIS A 98 10.88 1.58 -3.13
C HIS A 98 12.24 1.16 -3.72
N GLN A 99 13.31 1.18 -2.92
CA GLN A 99 14.63 0.76 -3.40
C GLN A 99 14.66 -0.73 -3.76
N GLN A 100 13.95 -1.59 -3.02
CA GLN A 100 13.89 -3.03 -3.30
C GLN A 100 13.27 -3.34 -4.68
N ILE A 101 12.26 -2.57 -5.09
CA ILE A 101 11.58 -2.76 -6.39
C ILE A 101 12.16 -1.91 -7.53
N ARG A 102 13.21 -1.12 -7.25
CA ARG A 102 13.89 -0.29 -8.26
C ARG A 102 15.02 -1.10 -8.90
N CYS A 103 14.68 -1.95 -9.86
CA CYS A 103 15.59 -2.94 -10.44
C CYS A 103 15.93 -2.71 -11.93
N ASN A 104 15.69 -1.51 -12.50
CA ASN A 104 15.80 -1.25 -13.94
C ASN A 104 15.03 -2.30 -14.77
N ALA A 105 13.72 -2.41 -14.51
CA ALA A 105 12.87 -3.45 -15.06
C ALA A 105 12.90 -3.55 -16.60
N ASP A 106 13.09 -2.42 -17.30
CA ASP A 106 13.22 -2.40 -18.76
C ASP A 106 14.45 -3.20 -19.24
N GLU A 107 15.60 -3.03 -18.57
CA GLU A 107 16.83 -3.76 -18.88
C GLU A 107 16.69 -5.25 -18.55
N GLN A 108 16.15 -5.57 -17.37
CA GLN A 108 15.91 -6.96 -16.97
C GLN A 108 14.96 -7.69 -17.93
N ALA A 109 13.94 -6.99 -18.44
CA ALA A 109 13.04 -7.55 -19.44
C ALA A 109 13.74 -7.76 -20.79
N ALA A 110 14.59 -6.82 -21.21
CA ALA A 110 15.39 -6.97 -22.43
C ALA A 110 16.34 -8.17 -22.33
N ASP A 111 17.06 -8.30 -21.21
CA ASP A 111 17.96 -9.42 -20.95
C ASP A 111 17.23 -10.77 -20.99
N ALA A 112 16.06 -10.88 -20.36
CA ALA A 112 15.26 -12.10 -20.36
C ALA A 112 14.78 -12.50 -21.77
N VAL A 113 14.49 -11.53 -22.64
CA VAL A 113 14.14 -11.79 -24.05
C VAL A 113 15.35 -12.29 -24.83
N LEU A 114 16.53 -11.68 -24.61
CA LEU A 114 17.78 -12.09 -25.26
C LEU A 114 18.20 -13.50 -24.85
N GLU A 115 18.02 -13.87 -23.58
CA GLU A 115 18.32 -15.22 -23.06
C GLU A 115 17.49 -16.30 -23.76
N LEU A 116 16.21 -16.05 -24.02
CA LEU A 116 15.32 -17.00 -24.70
C LEU A 116 15.57 -17.09 -26.22
N ALA A 117 16.15 -16.05 -26.82
CA ALA A 117 16.42 -15.99 -28.25
C ALA A 117 17.72 -16.68 -28.67
N GLN A 118 18.60 -17.03 -27.71
CA GLN A 118 19.84 -17.79 -27.93
C GLN A 118 19.58 -19.30 -27.96
#